data_AF-A0A6N2DV02-F1
#
_entry.id   AF-A0A6N2DV02-F1
#
_cell.length_a   1.000
_cell.length_b   1.000
_cell.length_c   1.000
_cell.angle_alpha   90.00
_cell.angle_beta   90.00
_cell.angle_gamma   90.00
#
_symmetry.space_group_name_H-M   'P 1'
#
loop_
_entity.id
_entity.type
_entity.pdbx_description
1 polymer ?
#
loop_
_entity_poly.entity_id
_entity_poly.type
_entity_poly.pdbx_seq_one_letter_code
_entity_poly.pdbx_strand_id
1 'polypeptide(L)'
;MMLGWNTLMDAIWMNAARTGPDQPGDTTTDGSRMSSILPLGRLWRPITVLVALFLAVAAAQASERVGFGEKVYDPVSGRYFEMVKATPADHIYGHPRIWWGTAQKNAAQMVHNGVRGRLAVVDSRHVHEFLLRTFWAQEPVWIGLRYWCQLNRLEWVTGETVKPSDFVAWSLQWAHTGGSPQDIASRQPNCSSPSDYWPVHYWPVQHGFSWNANGRIKGFGAYFVEYPTGKP
;
A
#
# COMPACT_ATOMS: atom_id res chain seq x y z
N MET A 1 -13.53 37.70 -1.31
CA MET A 1 -12.09 37.56 -1.61
C MET A 1 -11.74 36.08 -1.56
N MET A 2 -11.63 35.44 -2.73
CA MET A 2 -11.20 34.04 -2.85
C MET A 2 -9.93 34.01 -3.70
N LEU A 3 -8.78 33.90 -3.05
CA LEU A 3 -7.50 33.53 -3.65
C LEU A 3 -6.83 32.58 -2.64
N GLY A 4 -6.53 31.34 -3.05
CA GLY A 4 -5.74 30.43 -2.21
C GLY A 4 -6.11 28.93 -2.19
N TRP A 5 -6.83 28.39 -3.19
CA TRP A 5 -7.20 26.96 -3.19
C TRP A 5 -6.13 26.01 -3.79
N ASN A 6 -5.09 26.53 -4.45
CA ASN A 6 -4.14 25.68 -5.21
C ASN A 6 -2.82 25.36 -4.48
N THR A 7 -2.40 26.13 -3.47
CA THR A 7 -1.01 26.06 -3.00
C THR A 7 -0.70 24.91 -2.03
N LEU A 8 -1.67 24.40 -1.28
CA LEU A 8 -1.40 23.33 -0.31
C LEU A 8 -1.34 21.93 -0.96
N MET A 9 -2.14 21.70 -2.01
CA MET A 9 -2.11 20.43 -2.74
C MET A 9 -0.92 20.39 -3.69
N ASP A 10 -0.59 21.48 -4.40
CA ASP A 10 0.63 21.56 -5.20
C ASP A 10 1.90 21.33 -4.36
N ALA A 11 1.90 21.72 -3.08
CA ALA A 11 3.01 21.45 -2.17
C ALA A 11 3.15 19.96 -1.78
N ILE A 12 2.04 19.21 -1.68
CA ILE A 12 2.07 17.75 -1.49
C ILE A 12 2.46 17.05 -2.79
N TRP A 13 2.07 17.59 -3.95
CA TRP A 13 2.45 17.10 -5.28
C TRP A 13 3.92 17.31 -5.64
N MET A 14 4.55 18.41 -5.21
CA MET A 14 5.92 18.73 -5.60
C MET A 14 7.02 17.88 -4.92
N ASN A 15 6.72 17.18 -3.82
CA ASN A 15 7.71 16.34 -3.13
C ASN A 15 7.71 14.87 -3.54
N ALA A 16 6.67 14.38 -4.23
CA ALA A 16 6.59 12.96 -4.64
C ALA A 16 7.35 12.64 -5.94
N ALA A 17 7.82 13.65 -6.68
CA ALA A 17 8.42 13.46 -8.01
C ALA A 17 9.97 13.50 -8.04
N ARG A 18 10.66 13.54 -6.90
CA ARG A 18 12.10 13.84 -6.87
C ARG A 18 12.96 12.90 -6.02
N THR A 19 12.91 11.60 -6.28
CA THR A 19 14.00 10.67 -5.90
C THR A 19 14.24 9.64 -7.00
N GLY A 20 14.75 10.10 -8.15
CA GLY A 20 15.50 9.24 -9.06
C GLY A 20 16.91 9.06 -8.51
N PRO A 21 17.48 7.84 -8.47
CA PRO A 21 18.87 7.66 -8.10
C PRO A 21 19.78 8.24 -9.18
N ASP A 22 20.67 9.15 -8.78
CA ASP A 22 21.82 9.60 -9.57
C ASP A 22 22.58 8.37 -10.11
N GLN A 23 22.71 8.27 -11.44
CA GLN A 23 23.66 7.36 -12.06
C GLN A 23 25.06 7.97 -11.99
N PRO A 24 26.05 7.32 -11.35
CA PRO A 24 27.43 7.75 -11.45
C PRO A 24 28.09 7.19 -12.72
N GLY A 25 28.58 8.12 -13.54
CA GLY A 25 29.80 8.10 -14.34
C GLY A 25 30.32 6.76 -14.88
N ASP A 26 30.18 6.59 -16.19
CA ASP A 26 30.93 5.64 -16.99
C ASP A 26 32.40 6.08 -17.09
N THR A 27 33.32 5.30 -16.50
CA THR A 27 34.77 5.49 -16.65
C THR A 27 35.36 4.32 -17.39
N THR A 28 35.51 4.52 -18.70
CA THR A 28 36.32 3.74 -19.62
C THR A 28 37.74 3.61 -19.05
N THR A 29 38.17 2.38 -18.74
CA THR A 29 39.60 2.09 -18.52
C THR A 29 40.00 0.88 -19.36
N ASP A 30 40.82 1.16 -20.36
CA ASP A 30 41.60 0.22 -21.16
C ASP A 30 42.63 -0.50 -20.27
N GLY A 31 42.88 -1.77 -20.54
CA GLY A 31 43.64 -2.64 -19.65
C GLY A 31 43.95 -4.01 -20.25
N SER A 32 44.61 -4.02 -21.40
CA SER A 32 45.34 -5.19 -21.88
C SER A 32 46.33 -5.70 -20.81
N ARG A 33 46.23 -6.97 -20.35
CA ARG A 33 47.38 -7.90 -20.23
C ARG A 33 47.06 -9.23 -19.51
N MET A 34 47.55 -10.28 -20.18
CA MET A 34 48.20 -11.51 -19.68
C MET A 34 47.35 -12.54 -18.93
N SER A 35 46.81 -13.45 -19.74
CA SER A 35 46.47 -14.82 -19.40
C SER A 35 47.62 -15.53 -18.69
N SER A 36 47.42 -15.85 -17.41
CA SER A 36 48.20 -16.86 -16.70
C SER A 36 47.27 -18.03 -16.42
N ILE A 37 47.41 -19.09 -17.21
CA ILE A 37 46.66 -20.34 -17.08
C ILE A 37 47.28 -21.12 -15.91
N LEU A 38 46.60 -21.12 -14.77
CA LEU A 38 46.89 -22.04 -13.67
C LEU A 38 46.08 -23.34 -13.87
N PRO A 39 46.65 -24.51 -13.54
CA PRO A 39 45.98 -25.79 -13.73
C PRO A 39 44.81 -25.95 -12.75
N LEU A 40 43.59 -25.84 -13.29
CA LEU A 40 42.32 -26.18 -12.63
C LEU A 40 42.20 -27.70 -12.45
N GLY A 41 42.97 -28.23 -11.51
CA GLY A 41 42.78 -29.58 -11.01
C GLY A 41 42.52 -29.51 -9.52
N ARG A 42 41.33 -29.96 -9.08
CA ARG A 42 41.10 -30.47 -7.71
C ARG A 42 40.61 -29.51 -6.60
N LEU A 43 39.92 -28.41 -6.92
CA LEU A 43 39.18 -27.59 -5.92
C LEU A 43 37.68 -27.38 -6.25
N TRP A 44 37.13 -28.09 -7.24
CA TRP A 44 35.80 -27.78 -7.80
C TRP A 44 34.59 -28.39 -7.08
N ARG A 45 34.80 -29.28 -6.09
CA ARG A 45 33.70 -29.96 -5.38
C ARG A 45 33.02 -29.17 -4.25
N PRO A 46 33.69 -28.33 -3.43
CA PRO A 46 32.98 -27.57 -2.39
C PRO A 46 32.18 -26.38 -2.94
N ILE A 47 32.58 -25.81 -4.09
CA ILE A 47 31.91 -24.64 -4.68
C ILE A 47 30.53 -25.00 -5.25
N THR A 48 30.39 -26.20 -5.84
CA THR A 48 29.11 -26.65 -6.40
C THR A 48 28.04 -26.89 -5.33
N VAL A 49 28.43 -27.38 -4.14
CA VAL A 49 27.51 -27.61 -3.02
C VAL A 49 27.02 -26.29 -2.42
N LEU A 50 27.90 -25.30 -2.28
CA LEU A 50 27.53 -23.96 -1.79
C LEU A 50 26.57 -23.24 -2.74
N VAL A 51 26.83 -23.26 -4.05
CA VAL A 51 25.95 -22.64 -5.04
C VAL A 51 24.57 -23.32 -5.06
N ALA A 52 24.51 -24.65 -4.96
CA ALA A 52 23.25 -25.38 -4.89
C ALA A 52 22.46 -25.07 -3.60
N LEU A 53 23.15 -24.89 -2.46
CA LEU A 53 22.53 -24.52 -1.19
C LEU A 53 21.96 -23.09 -1.22
N PHE A 54 22.70 -22.13 -1.80
CA PHE A 54 22.20 -20.76 -1.99
C PHE A 54 21.01 -20.68 -2.94
N LEU A 55 20.98 -21.49 -4.01
CA LEU A 55 19.83 -21.57 -4.92
C LEU A 55 18.60 -22.23 -4.27
N ALA A 56 18.79 -23.24 -3.43
CA ALA A 56 17.68 -23.88 -2.71
C ALA A 56 17.06 -22.96 -1.65
N VAL A 57 17.86 -22.14 -0.95
CA VAL A 57 17.37 -21.17 0.04
C VAL A 57 16.63 -20.00 -0.62
N ALA A 58 17.08 -19.56 -1.81
CA ALA A 58 16.40 -18.50 -2.56
C ALA A 58 15.03 -18.95 -3.12
N ALA A 59 14.91 -20.19 -3.58
CA ALA A 59 13.66 -20.73 -4.11
C ALA A 59 12.57 -20.94 -3.05
N ALA A 60 12.96 -21.18 -1.78
CA ALA A 60 12.03 -21.35 -0.66
C ALA A 60 11.40 -20.03 -0.17
N GLN A 61 11.85 -18.87 -0.67
CA GLN A 61 11.29 -17.56 -0.31
C GLN A 61 10.30 -17.02 -1.34
N ALA A 62 9.84 -17.85 -2.28
CA ALA A 62 8.57 -17.59 -2.97
C ALA A 62 7.44 -17.73 -1.94
N SER A 63 7.31 -16.72 -1.08
CA SER A 63 6.22 -16.58 -0.12
C SER A 63 4.93 -16.70 -0.92
N GLU A 64 4.20 -17.78 -0.68
CA GLU A 64 2.82 -17.91 -1.11
C GLU A 64 2.11 -16.64 -0.63
N ARG A 65 1.59 -15.86 -1.58
CA ARG A 65 0.95 -14.59 -1.24
C ARG A 65 -0.30 -14.92 -0.44
N VAL A 66 -0.47 -14.20 0.66
CA VAL A 66 -1.50 -14.51 1.64
C VAL A 66 -2.87 -14.13 1.10
N GLY A 67 -3.82 -15.06 1.26
CA GLY A 67 -5.20 -14.91 0.82
C GLY A 67 -6.05 -14.05 1.75
N PHE A 68 -7.35 -14.06 1.52
CA PHE A 68 -8.31 -13.39 2.42
C PHE A 68 -8.45 -14.14 3.74
N GLY A 69 -8.60 -13.41 4.84
CA GLY A 69 -8.89 -13.96 6.18
C GLY A 69 -7.68 -14.40 7.00
N GLU A 70 -6.51 -14.45 6.37
CA GLU A 70 -5.27 -14.81 7.05
C GLU A 70 -4.58 -13.56 7.65
N LYS A 71 -4.13 -13.71 8.90
CA LYS A 71 -3.49 -12.66 9.69
C LYS A 71 -1.99 -12.83 9.63
N VAL A 72 -1.27 -11.78 9.24
CA VAL A 72 0.18 -11.81 9.09
C VAL A 72 0.81 -10.76 9.98
N TYR A 73 1.79 -11.16 10.78
CA TYR A 73 2.55 -10.27 11.64
C TYR A 73 3.62 -9.53 10.84
N ASP A 74 3.68 -8.21 11.01
CA ASP A 74 4.80 -7.39 10.58
C ASP A 74 5.71 -7.07 11.77
N PRO A 75 6.92 -7.67 11.86
CA PRO A 75 7.79 -7.49 13.02
C PRO A 75 8.36 -6.08 13.15
N VAL A 76 8.41 -5.30 12.07
CA VAL A 76 8.97 -3.95 12.11
C VAL A 76 7.96 -2.96 12.66
N SER A 77 6.70 -3.02 12.22
CA SER A 77 5.66 -2.16 12.78
C SER A 77 5.03 -2.72 14.06
N GLY A 78 5.26 -3.99 14.38
CA GLY A 78 4.72 -4.64 15.57
C GLY A 78 3.21 -4.85 15.52
N ARG A 79 2.66 -5.05 14.32
CA ARG A 79 1.21 -5.15 14.07
C ARG A 79 0.88 -6.41 13.29
N TYR A 80 -0.31 -6.95 13.51
CA TYR A 80 -0.91 -7.93 12.59
C TYR A 80 -1.75 -7.20 11.55
N PHE A 81 -1.74 -7.72 10.33
CA PHE A 81 -2.60 -7.25 9.25
C PHE A 81 -3.40 -8.41 8.66
N GLU A 82 -4.59 -8.11 8.14
CA GLU A 82 -5.46 -9.07 7.46
C GLU A 82 -6.14 -8.38 6.28
N MET A 83 -6.18 -9.05 5.13
CA MET A 83 -7.04 -8.65 4.03
C MET A 83 -8.38 -9.37 4.17
N VAL A 84 -9.46 -8.62 4.33
CA VAL A 84 -10.81 -9.16 4.55
C VAL A 84 -11.66 -8.94 3.31
N LYS A 85 -12.36 -10.00 2.89
CA LYS A 85 -13.32 -9.94 1.78
C LYS A 85 -14.69 -9.49 2.27
N ALA A 86 -15.35 -8.64 1.49
CA ALA A 86 -16.77 -8.32 1.68
C ALA A 86 -17.60 -9.60 1.60
N THR A 87 -18.54 -9.75 2.54
CA THR A 87 -19.38 -10.94 2.63
C THR A 87 -20.65 -10.77 1.79
N PRO A 88 -21.43 -11.84 1.54
CA PRO A 88 -22.75 -11.69 0.92
C PRO A 88 -23.72 -10.80 1.71
N ALA A 89 -23.52 -10.65 3.04
CA ALA A 89 -24.29 -9.71 3.83
C ALA A 89 -23.95 -8.25 3.48
N ASP A 90 -22.71 -7.99 3.09
CA ASP A 90 -22.23 -6.72 2.56
C ASP A 90 -22.56 -6.65 1.06
N HIS A 91 -23.81 -6.33 0.71
CA HIS A 91 -24.21 -6.22 -0.69
C HIS A 91 -24.53 -4.78 -1.06
N ILE A 92 -23.95 -4.33 -2.17
CA ILE A 92 -24.26 -3.04 -2.79
C ILE A 92 -24.64 -3.33 -4.24
N TYR A 93 -25.87 -2.98 -4.60
CA TYR A 93 -26.44 -3.25 -5.93
C TYR A 93 -26.31 -4.73 -6.36
N GLY A 94 -26.49 -5.67 -5.43
CA GLY A 94 -26.46 -7.11 -5.71
C GLY A 94 -25.07 -7.74 -5.81
N HIS A 95 -24.00 -6.99 -5.56
CA HIS A 95 -22.63 -7.51 -5.54
C HIS A 95 -22.04 -7.46 -4.12
N PRO A 96 -21.20 -8.43 -3.72
CA PRO A 96 -20.52 -8.43 -2.43
C PRO A 96 -19.52 -7.27 -2.38
N ARG A 97 -19.96 -6.16 -1.82
CA ARG A 97 -19.28 -4.87 -1.81
C ARG A 97 -19.59 -4.19 -0.48
N ILE A 98 -18.58 -3.57 0.11
CA ILE A 98 -18.69 -2.91 1.41
C ILE A 98 -18.38 -1.42 1.29
N TRP A 99 -19.23 -0.59 1.88
CA TRP A 99 -18.95 0.84 2.04
C TRP A 99 -17.87 1.02 3.10
N TRP A 100 -17.04 2.05 2.95
CA TRP A 100 -15.96 2.30 3.91
C TRP A 100 -16.43 2.39 5.36
N GLY A 101 -17.55 3.07 5.62
CA GLY A 101 -18.09 3.19 6.98
C GLY A 101 -18.56 1.86 7.58
N THR A 102 -19.04 0.93 6.75
CA THR A 102 -19.37 -0.43 7.19
C THR A 102 -18.08 -1.23 7.42
N ALA A 103 -17.10 -1.14 6.53
CA ALA A 103 -15.80 -1.79 6.69
C ALA A 103 -15.09 -1.35 7.97
N GLN A 104 -15.17 -0.05 8.32
CA GLN A 104 -14.67 0.49 9.57
C GLN A 104 -15.33 -0.16 10.79
N LYS A 105 -16.67 -0.28 10.79
CA LYS A 105 -17.41 -0.91 11.89
C LYS A 105 -17.08 -2.40 12.00
N ASN A 106 -17.03 -3.11 10.87
CA ASN A 106 -16.68 -4.53 10.85
C ASN A 106 -15.26 -4.74 11.39
N ALA A 107 -14.28 -3.96 10.91
CA ALA A 107 -12.90 -4.03 11.39
C ALA A 107 -12.79 -3.78 12.91
N ALA A 108 -13.56 -2.82 13.44
CA ALA A 108 -13.60 -2.50 14.87
C ALA A 108 -14.20 -3.62 15.76
N GLN A 109 -14.98 -4.53 15.18
CA GLN A 109 -15.55 -5.69 15.87
C GLN A 109 -14.64 -6.91 15.84
N MET A 110 -13.65 -6.94 14.95
CA MET A 110 -12.71 -8.05 14.85
C MET A 110 -11.73 -8.01 16.03
N VAL A 111 -11.37 -9.19 16.54
CA VAL A 111 -10.43 -9.33 17.65
C VAL A 111 -9.39 -10.39 17.30
N HIS A 112 -8.12 -10.09 17.58
CA HIS A 112 -7.03 -11.04 17.48
C HIS A 112 -6.17 -10.94 18.74
N ASN A 113 -5.96 -12.05 19.44
CA ASN A 113 -5.16 -12.11 20.68
C ASN A 113 -5.58 -11.04 21.72
N GLY A 114 -6.89 -10.83 21.87
CA GLY A 114 -7.45 -9.83 22.79
C GLY A 114 -7.35 -8.37 22.31
N VAL A 115 -6.76 -8.11 21.14
CA VAL A 115 -6.62 -6.78 20.56
C VAL A 115 -7.72 -6.56 19.51
N ARG A 116 -8.44 -5.45 19.65
CA ARG A 116 -9.45 -5.04 18.68
C ARG A 116 -8.80 -4.52 17.40
N GLY A 117 -9.36 -4.93 16.27
CA GLY A 117 -8.96 -4.47 14.95
C GLY A 117 -9.44 -3.05 14.66
N ARG A 118 -8.91 -2.48 13.58
CA ARG A 118 -9.39 -1.27 12.92
C ARG A 118 -8.97 -1.32 11.45
N LEU A 119 -9.53 -0.46 10.60
CA LEU A 119 -9.00 -0.36 9.24
C LEU A 119 -7.53 0.05 9.29
N ALA A 120 -6.72 -0.54 8.42
CA ALA A 120 -5.27 -0.41 8.47
C ALA A 120 -4.78 1.04 8.36
N VAL A 121 -3.82 1.41 9.21
CA VAL A 121 -3.10 2.68 9.20
C VAL A 121 -1.79 2.46 8.47
N VAL A 122 -1.62 3.14 7.34
CA VAL A 122 -0.44 2.99 6.49
C VAL A 122 0.40 4.26 6.58
N ASP A 123 1.03 4.43 7.72
CA ASP A 123 1.76 5.63 8.16
C ASP A 123 3.25 5.64 7.75
N SER A 124 3.71 4.59 7.08
CA SER A 124 5.11 4.46 6.66
C SER A 124 5.27 3.69 5.36
N ARG A 125 6.37 3.98 4.66
CA ARG A 125 6.81 3.21 3.48
C ARG A 125 6.90 1.72 3.77
N HIS A 126 7.42 1.37 4.95
CA HIS A 126 7.55 -0.02 5.36
C HIS A 126 6.21 -0.76 5.37
N VAL A 127 5.17 -0.18 5.97
CA VAL A 127 3.83 -0.79 6.05
C VAL A 127 3.22 -0.92 4.66
N HIS A 128 3.37 0.11 3.82
CA HIS A 128 2.92 0.07 2.44
C HIS A 128 3.55 -1.10 1.68
N GLU A 129 4.88 -1.22 1.73
CA GLU A 129 5.62 -2.31 1.09
C GLU A 129 5.28 -3.66 1.70
N PHE A 130 4.96 -3.72 3.00
CA PHE A 130 4.51 -4.93 3.67
C PHE A 130 3.18 -5.39 3.14
N LEU A 131 2.20 -4.49 3.04
CA LEU A 131 0.90 -4.84 2.49
C LEU A 131 1.01 -5.30 1.04
N LEU A 132 1.82 -4.61 0.22
CA LEU A 132 2.04 -4.95 -1.19
C LEU A 132 2.64 -6.35 -1.38
N ARG A 133 3.68 -6.69 -0.62
CA ARG A 133 4.39 -7.98 -0.79
C ARG A 133 3.61 -9.16 -0.19
N THR A 134 2.88 -8.91 0.90
CA THR A 134 2.18 -9.94 1.66
C THR A 134 0.81 -10.27 1.08
N PHE A 135 0.02 -9.24 0.75
CA PHE A 135 -1.37 -9.39 0.35
C PHE A 135 -1.55 -9.02 -1.12
N TRP A 136 -1.82 -10.01 -1.98
CA TRP A 136 -2.01 -9.78 -3.41
C TRP A 136 -3.42 -9.25 -3.71
N ALA A 137 -3.64 -7.98 -3.44
CA ALA A 137 -4.91 -7.31 -3.71
C ALA A 137 -5.21 -7.29 -5.23
N GLN A 138 -6.15 -8.13 -5.66
CA GLN A 138 -6.61 -8.18 -7.07
C GLN A 138 -7.73 -7.17 -7.35
N GLU A 139 -8.35 -6.63 -6.31
CA GLU A 139 -9.41 -5.64 -6.38
C GLU A 139 -9.11 -4.43 -5.47
N PRO A 140 -9.80 -3.29 -5.65
CA PRO A 140 -9.72 -2.16 -4.74
C PRO A 140 -9.91 -2.56 -3.27
N VAL A 141 -9.05 -2.08 -2.37
CA VAL A 141 -9.06 -2.44 -0.94
C VAL A 141 -9.12 -1.20 -0.05
N TRP A 142 -10.15 -1.06 0.77
CA TRP A 142 -10.24 0.05 1.71
C TRP A 142 -9.10 0.03 2.75
N ILE A 143 -8.64 1.21 3.13
CA ILE A 143 -7.74 1.45 4.27
C ILE A 143 -8.34 2.46 5.23
N GLY A 144 -7.72 2.65 6.39
CA GLY A 144 -8.20 3.50 7.46
C GLY A 144 -8.04 5.01 7.22
N LEU A 145 -7.89 5.47 5.98
CA LEU A 145 -7.66 6.88 5.67
C LEU A 145 -8.91 7.51 5.04
N ARG A 146 -9.20 8.76 5.41
CA ARG A 146 -10.22 9.58 4.77
C ARG A 146 -9.73 11.01 4.55
N TYR A 147 -10.19 11.63 3.47
CA TYR A 147 -10.00 13.04 3.19
C TYR A 147 -11.26 13.83 3.56
N TRP A 148 -11.13 14.76 4.50
CA TRP A 148 -12.19 15.68 4.91
C TRP A 148 -12.19 16.90 4.00
N CYS A 149 -13.15 16.98 3.09
CA CYS A 149 -13.03 17.91 1.98
C CYS A 149 -13.20 19.38 2.38
N GLN A 150 -14.10 19.68 3.32
CA GLN A 150 -14.32 21.03 3.85
C GLN A 150 -13.15 21.52 4.74
N LEU A 151 -12.42 20.58 5.35
CA LEU A 151 -11.29 20.86 6.23
C LEU A 151 -9.94 20.78 5.49
N ASN A 152 -9.95 20.36 4.22
CA ASN A 152 -8.78 20.09 3.42
C ASN A 152 -7.70 19.28 4.17
N ARG A 153 -8.11 18.20 4.84
CA ARG A 153 -7.18 17.39 5.67
C ARG A 153 -7.43 15.90 5.51
N LEU A 154 -6.35 15.15 5.67
CA LEU A 154 -6.36 13.70 5.73
C LEU A 154 -6.35 13.24 7.18
N GLU A 155 -7.17 12.25 7.51
CA GLU A 155 -7.31 11.75 8.88
C GLU A 155 -7.42 10.23 8.87
N TRP A 156 -6.63 9.58 9.72
CA TRP A 156 -6.72 8.15 9.97
C TRP A 156 -7.96 7.82 10.81
N VAL A 157 -8.39 6.55 10.79
CA VAL A 157 -9.46 6.03 11.67
C VAL A 157 -9.13 6.16 13.16
N THR A 158 -7.87 6.42 13.50
CA THR A 158 -7.40 6.74 14.86
C THR A 158 -7.73 8.15 15.30
N GLY A 159 -8.11 9.03 14.36
CA GLY A 159 -8.29 10.47 14.57
C GLY A 159 -7.03 11.30 14.33
N GLU A 160 -5.88 10.67 14.10
CA GLU A 160 -4.64 11.36 13.80
C GLU A 160 -4.70 11.99 12.39
N THR A 161 -4.29 13.26 12.30
CA THR A 161 -4.21 13.98 11.02
C THR A 161 -2.87 13.72 10.34
N VAL A 162 -2.90 13.46 9.03
CA VAL A 162 -1.68 13.29 8.21
C VAL A 162 -1.07 14.66 7.91
N LYS A 163 0.21 14.81 8.23
CA LYS A 163 0.99 16.03 7.98
C LYS A 163 1.58 16.01 6.57
N PRO A 164 1.93 17.18 6.00
CA PRO A 164 2.58 17.24 4.68
C PRO A 164 3.90 16.46 4.56
N SER A 165 4.62 16.25 5.66
CA SER A 165 5.87 15.49 5.72
C SER A 165 5.67 13.98 5.89
N ASP A 166 4.46 13.54 6.20
CA ASP A 166 4.19 12.13 6.48
C ASP A 166 4.21 11.31 5.19
N PHE A 167 4.35 10.00 5.34
CA PHE A 167 4.34 9.08 4.21
C PHE A 167 3.00 9.12 3.47
N VAL A 168 3.08 9.16 2.14
CA VAL A 168 1.94 9.02 1.25
C VAL A 168 2.27 8.12 0.06
N ALA A 169 1.26 7.41 -0.44
CA ALA A 169 1.40 6.54 -1.62
C ALA A 169 0.36 6.86 -2.71
N TRP A 170 0.03 8.15 -2.90
CA TRP A 170 -0.98 8.57 -3.88
C TRP A 170 -0.65 8.12 -5.31
N SER A 171 -1.68 7.72 -6.05
CA SER A 171 -1.57 7.57 -7.50
C SER A 171 -1.27 8.93 -8.16
N LEU A 172 -0.49 8.94 -9.27
CA LEU A 172 -0.17 10.14 -10.07
C LEU A 172 -1.40 10.91 -10.57
N GLN A 173 -2.57 10.28 -10.56
CA GLN A 173 -3.84 10.90 -10.90
C GLN A 173 -4.87 10.40 -9.88
N TRP A 174 -4.93 11.06 -8.73
CA TRP A 174 -6.02 10.81 -7.79
C TRP A 174 -7.37 10.99 -8.50
N ALA A 175 -8.09 9.89 -8.68
CA ALA A 175 -9.26 9.79 -9.54
C ALA A 175 -10.52 9.82 -8.68
N HIS A 176 -11.23 10.93 -8.80
CA HIS A 176 -12.31 11.26 -7.90
C HIS A 176 -13.61 10.46 -8.13
N THR A 177 -13.76 9.86 -9.30
CA THR A 177 -14.99 9.20 -9.78
C THR A 177 -15.06 7.72 -9.43
N GLY A 178 -13.95 7.11 -9.02
CA GLY A 178 -13.84 5.68 -8.73
C GLY A 178 -14.06 4.81 -9.96
N GLY A 179 -13.81 5.37 -11.15
CA GLY A 179 -13.66 4.63 -12.40
C GLY A 179 -12.27 4.00 -12.49
N SER A 180 -11.98 3.31 -13.58
CA SER A 180 -10.64 2.73 -13.82
C SER A 180 -9.56 3.81 -13.67
N PRO A 181 -8.29 3.48 -13.36
CA PRO A 181 -7.19 4.45 -13.41
C PRO A 181 -7.10 5.23 -14.75
N GLN A 182 -7.75 4.73 -15.81
CA GLN A 182 -7.84 5.34 -17.13
C GLN A 182 -9.08 6.26 -17.33
N ASP A 183 -10.11 6.20 -16.47
CA ASP A 183 -11.34 7.00 -16.57
C ASP A 183 -11.21 8.34 -15.82
N ILE A 184 -10.18 9.10 -16.19
CA ILE A 184 -9.73 10.30 -15.48
C ILE A 184 -10.54 11.52 -15.92
N ALA A 185 -11.78 11.62 -15.45
CA ALA A 185 -12.41 12.92 -15.28
C ALA A 185 -12.15 13.37 -13.85
N SER A 186 -11.13 14.21 -13.65
CA SER A 186 -10.85 14.87 -12.36
C SER A 186 -12.05 15.76 -11.98
N ARG A 187 -13.03 15.17 -11.30
CA ARG A 187 -14.12 15.93 -10.68
C ARG A 187 -13.67 16.36 -9.30
N GLN A 188 -13.68 17.66 -9.02
CA GLN A 188 -13.47 18.11 -7.65
C GLN A 188 -14.41 17.37 -6.69
N PRO A 189 -13.97 17.07 -5.46
CA PRO A 189 -14.85 16.49 -4.46
C PRO A 189 -16.13 17.31 -4.32
N ASN A 190 -17.29 16.65 -4.38
CA ASN A 190 -18.56 17.32 -4.10
C ASN A 190 -18.72 17.47 -2.58
N CYS A 191 -18.24 18.59 -2.07
CA CYS A 191 -18.24 18.91 -0.64
C CYS A 191 -19.58 19.53 -0.21
N SER A 192 -20.67 18.79 -0.29
CA SER A 192 -22.01 19.33 -0.02
C SER A 192 -22.27 19.58 1.49
N SER A 193 -21.52 18.92 2.38
CA SER A 193 -21.66 19.01 3.84
C SER A 193 -20.31 19.05 4.58
N PRO A 194 -20.21 19.71 5.75
CA PRO A 194 -19.05 19.62 6.65
C PRO A 194 -18.69 18.20 7.08
N SER A 195 -19.67 17.29 7.07
CA SER A 195 -19.46 15.87 7.38
C SER A 195 -19.07 15.02 6.17
N ASP A 196 -18.96 15.61 4.98
CA ASP A 196 -18.56 14.88 3.79
C ASP A 196 -17.06 14.62 3.81
N TYR A 197 -16.72 13.34 3.64
CA TYR A 197 -15.36 12.87 3.50
C TYR A 197 -15.28 11.85 2.38
N TRP A 198 -14.05 11.70 1.89
CA TRP A 198 -13.70 10.83 0.80
C TRP A 198 -12.78 9.73 1.33
N PRO A 199 -13.31 8.52 1.57
CA PRO A 199 -12.48 7.41 2.00
C PRO A 199 -11.41 7.05 0.97
N VAL A 200 -10.31 6.49 1.46
CA VAL A 200 -9.15 6.12 0.66
C VAL A 200 -9.02 4.61 0.60
N HIS A 201 -8.63 4.13 -0.58
CA HIS A 201 -8.35 2.73 -0.85
C HIS A 201 -7.05 2.57 -1.61
N TYR A 202 -6.54 1.34 -1.66
CA TYR A 202 -5.52 0.93 -2.61
C TYR A 202 -6.16 0.48 -3.92
N TRP A 203 -5.58 0.91 -5.04
CA TRP A 203 -5.77 0.22 -6.31
C TRP A 203 -5.20 -1.21 -6.24
N PRO A 204 -5.71 -2.15 -7.06
CA PRO A 204 -5.12 -3.47 -7.19
C PRO A 204 -3.63 -3.43 -7.53
N VAL A 205 -2.92 -4.52 -7.26
CA VAL A 205 -1.47 -4.59 -7.51
C VAL A 205 -1.13 -4.42 -9.00
N GLN A 206 -1.96 -4.94 -9.90
CA GLN A 206 -1.79 -4.74 -11.35
C GLN A 206 -1.92 -3.27 -11.81
N HIS A 207 -2.35 -2.38 -10.92
CA HIS A 207 -2.47 -0.93 -11.14
C HIS A 207 -1.50 -0.13 -10.25
N GLY A 208 -0.43 -0.76 -9.77
CA GLY A 208 0.64 -0.09 -9.02
C GLY A 208 0.41 0.05 -7.52
N PHE A 209 -0.68 -0.49 -6.98
CA PHE A 209 -0.97 -0.52 -5.54
C PHE A 209 -0.84 0.84 -4.85
N SER A 210 -1.35 1.89 -5.48
CA SER A 210 -1.30 3.26 -4.97
C SER A 210 -2.63 3.69 -4.33
N TRP A 211 -2.60 4.70 -3.47
CA TRP A 211 -3.78 5.29 -2.83
C TRP A 211 -4.63 6.07 -3.81
N ASN A 212 -5.94 5.94 -3.65
CA ASN A 212 -6.92 6.80 -4.30
C ASN A 212 -8.12 7.10 -3.38
N ALA A 213 -8.65 8.32 -3.48
CA ALA A 213 -9.78 8.79 -2.67
C ALA A 213 -11.05 8.83 -3.51
N ASN A 214 -12.16 8.34 -2.96
CA ASN A 214 -13.46 8.35 -3.64
C ASN A 214 -14.58 8.82 -2.75
N GLY A 215 -15.70 9.20 -3.36
CA GLY A 215 -16.92 9.49 -2.61
C GLY A 215 -17.34 8.32 -1.72
N ARG A 216 -17.86 8.63 -0.54
CA ARG A 216 -18.33 7.66 0.47
C ARG A 216 -19.31 6.61 -0.05
N ILE A 217 -19.93 6.89 -1.21
CA ILE A 217 -20.88 6.01 -1.87
C ILE A 217 -20.22 4.96 -2.80
N LYS A 218 -18.92 4.72 -2.67
CA LYS A 218 -18.28 3.60 -3.36
C LYS A 218 -18.28 2.37 -2.48
N GLY A 219 -18.44 1.22 -3.12
CA GLY A 219 -18.34 -0.09 -2.51
C GLY A 219 -17.20 -0.87 -3.14
N PHE A 220 -16.38 -1.52 -2.33
CA PHE A 220 -15.29 -2.39 -2.78
C PHE A 220 -15.43 -3.79 -2.21
N GLY A 221 -14.78 -4.78 -2.83
CA GLY A 221 -14.90 -6.17 -2.38
C GLY A 221 -13.96 -6.54 -1.24
N ALA A 222 -13.08 -5.63 -0.81
CA ALA A 222 -12.11 -5.91 0.23
C ALA A 222 -11.73 -4.69 1.09
N TYR A 223 -11.17 -4.96 2.27
CA TYR A 223 -10.57 -3.97 3.15
C TYR A 223 -9.41 -4.57 3.96
N PHE A 224 -8.43 -3.74 4.33
CA PHE A 224 -7.35 -4.13 5.23
C PHE A 224 -7.70 -3.82 6.67
N VAL A 225 -7.49 -4.79 7.55
CA VAL A 225 -7.60 -4.65 9.00
C VAL A 225 -6.19 -4.70 9.60
N GLU A 226 -5.93 -3.84 10.58
CA GLU A 226 -4.74 -3.96 11.42
C GLU A 226 -5.13 -4.23 12.88
N TYR A 227 -4.25 -4.93 13.59
CA TYR A 227 -4.33 -5.18 15.03
C TYR A 227 -3.05 -4.64 15.68
N PRO A 228 -3.11 -3.52 16.42
CA PRO A 228 -1.94 -2.85 16.99
C PRO A 228 -1.49 -3.51 18.29
N THR A 229 -0.95 -4.72 18.20
CA THR A 229 -0.56 -5.54 19.36
C THR A 229 0.75 -5.07 20.01
N GLY A 230 1.66 -4.48 19.24
CA GLY A 230 3.02 -4.12 19.69
C GLY A 230 3.92 -5.32 20.00
N LYS A 231 3.43 -6.55 19.80
CA LYS A 231 4.11 -7.84 20.07
C LYS A 231 3.61 -8.92 19.10
N PRO A 232 4.44 -9.92 18.76
CA PRO A 232 3.99 -11.10 18.02
C PRO A 232 2.96 -11.89 18.85
#